data_AF-A0A086J3C0-F1
#
_entry.id   AF-A0A086J3C0-F1
#
_cell.length_a   1.000
_cell.length_b   1.000
_cell.length_c   1.000
_cell.angle_alpha   90.00
_cell.angle_beta   90.00
_cell.angle_gamma   90.00
#
_symmetry.space_group_name_H-M   'P 1'
#
loop_
_entity.id
_entity.type
_entity.pdbx_description
1 polymer ?
#
loop_
_entity_poly.entity_id
_entity_poly.type
_entity_poly.pdbx_seq_one_letter_code
_entity_poly.pdbx_strand_id
1 'polypeptide(L)'
;MKKRETHYKERGQLAERRSLGVLEKNRHFLKRSKLEKDREEKIQQIKKKAANANPDEFNHFMYNYKRSGVRLIRKDKQYEKDMPAEEIEEKKVSMDMPKSEHIIFID
;
A
#
# COMPACT_ATOMS: atom_id res chain seq x y z
N MET A 1 18.63 -55.58 10.08
CA MET A 1 17.44 -55.71 9.21
C MET A 1 17.16 -54.36 8.54
N LYS A 2 17.15 -54.27 7.20
CA LYS A 2 16.82 -53.02 6.49
C LYS A 2 15.34 -52.70 6.70
N LYS A 3 15.03 -51.51 7.24
CA LYS A 3 13.66 -51.02 7.43
C LYS A 3 13.05 -50.80 6.04
N ARG A 4 11.88 -51.40 5.77
CA ARG A 4 11.14 -51.16 4.53
C ARG A 4 10.58 -49.74 4.59
N GLU A 5 11.12 -48.84 3.78
CA GLU A 5 10.58 -47.50 3.60
C GLU A 5 9.47 -47.55 2.55
N THR A 6 8.22 -47.59 3.00
CA THR A 6 7.06 -47.48 2.12
C THR A 6 6.63 -46.01 2.05
N HIS A 7 6.65 -45.42 0.86
CA HIS A 7 6.10 -44.09 0.63
C HIS A 7 4.56 -44.13 0.65
N TYR A 8 3.96 -43.47 1.65
CA TYR A 8 2.51 -43.29 1.71
C TYR A 8 2.06 -42.13 0.83
N LYS A 9 1.05 -42.37 -0.02
CA LYS A 9 0.45 -41.33 -0.87
C LYS A 9 -0.58 -40.51 -0.09
N GLU A 10 -0.65 -39.21 -0.35
CA GLU A 10 -1.67 -38.33 0.23
C GLU A 10 -2.98 -38.36 -0.59
N ARG A 11 -4.13 -38.20 0.09
CA ARG A 11 -5.45 -38.14 -0.57
C ARG A 11 -5.73 -36.74 -1.13
N GLY A 12 -6.42 -36.69 -2.26
CA GLY A 12 -6.95 -35.45 -2.86
C GLY A 12 -8.23 -34.93 -2.21
N GLN A 13 -8.77 -33.84 -2.75
CA GLN A 13 -10.09 -33.28 -2.39
C GLN A 13 -11.22 -34.17 -2.92
N LEU A 14 -12.36 -34.21 -2.21
CA LEU A 14 -13.57 -34.91 -2.68
C LEU A 14 -14.04 -34.35 -4.04
N ALA A 15 -14.52 -35.22 -4.92
CA ALA A 15 -14.92 -34.83 -6.28
C ALA A 15 -16.00 -33.74 -6.29
N GLU A 16 -17.00 -33.88 -5.43
CA GLU A 16 -18.11 -32.91 -5.28
C GLU A 16 -17.65 -31.54 -4.76
N ARG A 17 -16.51 -31.48 -4.07
CA ARG A 17 -15.97 -30.26 -3.43
C ARG A 17 -14.77 -29.67 -4.17
N ARG A 18 -14.54 -30.07 -5.42
CA ARG A 18 -13.42 -29.58 -6.24
C ARG A 18 -13.46 -28.07 -6.47
N SER A 19 -14.64 -27.46 -6.46
CA SER A 19 -14.83 -26.01 -6.59
C SER A 19 -14.16 -25.20 -5.48
N LEU A 20 -13.97 -25.78 -4.29
CA LEU A 20 -13.31 -25.14 -3.14
C LEU A 20 -11.77 -25.14 -3.26
N GLY A 21 -11.23 -25.72 -4.32
CA GLY A 21 -9.79 -25.86 -4.53
C GLY A 21 -9.18 -27.05 -3.81
N VAL A 22 -7.87 -26.98 -3.58
CA VAL A 22 -7.07 -28.08 -3.02
C VAL A 22 -7.36 -28.26 -1.53
N LEU A 23 -7.53 -29.50 -1.09
CA LEU A 23 -7.72 -29.83 0.32
C LEU A 23 -6.46 -29.50 1.12
N GLU A 24 -6.56 -28.48 1.99
CA GLU A 24 -5.48 -28.06 2.89
C GLU A 24 -5.05 -29.25 3.77
N LYS A 25 -3.74 -29.38 3.98
CA LYS A 25 -3.13 -30.43 4.82
C LYS A 25 -2.41 -29.76 5.98
N ASN A 26 -2.03 -30.54 7.00
CA ASN A 26 -1.33 -30.01 8.17
C ASN A 26 -0.10 -29.15 7.79
N ARG A 27 0.68 -29.59 6.79
CA ARG A 27 1.85 -28.83 6.28
C ARG A 27 1.47 -27.44 5.75
N HIS A 28 0.32 -27.31 5.09
CA HIS A 28 -0.19 -26.04 4.57
C HIS A 28 -0.73 -25.18 5.71
N PHE A 29 -1.52 -25.78 6.61
CA PHE A 29 -2.07 -25.11 7.79
C PHE A 29 -0.96 -24.49 8.65
N LEU A 30 0.11 -25.24 8.93
CA LEU A 30 1.24 -24.75 9.72
C LEU A 30 1.92 -23.55 9.05
N LYS A 31 2.09 -23.58 7.72
CA LYS A 31 2.64 -22.43 6.97
C LYS A 31 1.72 -21.23 7.05
N ARG A 32 0.41 -21.43 6.91
CA ARG A 32 -0.61 -20.37 6.98
C ARG A 32 -0.67 -19.75 8.37
N SER A 33 -0.73 -20.57 9.42
CA SER A 33 -0.76 -20.13 10.81
C SER A 33 0.49 -19.33 11.18
N LYS A 34 1.68 -19.79 10.75
CA LYS A 34 2.91 -19.01 10.95
C LYS A 34 2.85 -17.64 10.28
N LEU A 35 2.44 -17.58 9.01
CA LEU A 35 2.30 -16.32 8.27
C LEU A 35 1.30 -15.36 8.91
N GLU A 36 0.19 -15.89 9.41
CA GLU A 36 -0.83 -15.10 10.11
C GLU A 36 -0.28 -14.51 11.41
N LYS A 37 0.35 -15.35 12.24
CA LYS A 37 0.97 -14.91 13.48
C LYS A 37 2.05 -13.85 13.24
N ASP A 38 2.92 -14.05 12.25
CA ASP A 38 3.95 -13.06 11.89
C ASP A 38 3.32 -11.72 11.47
N ARG A 39 2.17 -11.75 10.78
CA ARG A 39 1.41 -10.54 10.40
C ARG A 39 0.83 -9.85 11.63
N GLU A 40 0.20 -10.60 12.52
CA GLU A 40 -0.39 -10.07 13.75
C GLU A 40 0.64 -9.43 14.66
N GLU A 41 1.79 -10.10 14.86
CA GLU A 41 2.90 -9.56 15.66
C GLU A 41 3.42 -8.25 15.09
N LYS A 42 3.60 -8.15 13.76
CA LYS A 42 3.99 -6.90 13.10
C LYS A 42 2.96 -5.79 13.31
N ILE A 43 1.67 -6.09 13.15
CA ILE A 43 0.60 -5.12 13.38
C ILE A 43 0.61 -4.64 14.83
N GLN A 44 0.77 -5.54 15.79
CA GLN A 44 0.86 -5.18 17.21
C GLN A 44 2.06 -4.30 17.50
N GLN A 45 3.23 -4.59 16.92
CA GLN A 45 4.41 -3.73 17.06
C GLN A 45 4.18 -2.34 16.48
N ILE A 46 3.56 -2.23 15.30
CA ILE A 46 3.21 -0.93 14.70
C ILE A 46 2.24 -0.16 15.60
N LYS A 47 1.21 -0.82 16.14
CA LYS A 47 0.26 -0.20 17.09
C LYS A 47 0.96 0.30 18.34
N LYS A 48 1.85 -0.50 18.93
CA LYS A 48 2.64 -0.10 20.11
C LYS A 48 3.54 1.11 19.81
N LYS A 49 4.23 1.11 18.67
CA LYS A 49 5.05 2.25 18.23
C LYS A 49 4.22 3.50 18.03
N ALA A 50 3.03 3.38 17.43
CA ALA A 50 2.12 4.51 17.25
C ALA A 50 1.56 5.04 18.57
N ALA A 51 1.24 4.16 19.52
CA ALA A 51 0.77 4.55 20.85
C ALA A 51 1.85 5.25 21.68
N ASN A 52 3.11 4.81 21.54
CA ASN A 52 4.26 5.38 22.24
C ASN A 52 4.97 6.49 21.44
N ALA A 53 4.38 6.96 20.33
CA ALA A 53 5.00 7.99 19.51
C ALA A 53 5.00 9.32 20.27
N ASN A 54 6.17 9.98 20.31
CA ASN A 54 6.29 11.29 20.95
C ASN A 54 5.74 12.36 20.00
N PRO A 55 4.69 13.13 20.36
CA PRO A 55 4.14 14.18 19.49
C PRO A 55 5.15 15.29 19.21
N ASP A 56 6.15 15.48 20.06
CA ASP A 56 7.18 16.51 19.93
C ASP A 56 8.42 16.02 19.17
N GLU A 57 8.40 14.79 18.64
CA GLU A 57 9.54 14.29 17.87
C GLU A 57 9.71 15.10 16.58
N PHE A 58 10.93 15.58 16.35
CA PHE A 58 11.27 16.34 15.16
C PHE A 58 12.42 15.69 14.39
N ASN A 59 12.17 15.39 13.11
CA ASN A 59 13.16 14.85 12.18
C ASN A 59 13.41 15.84 11.04
N HIS A 60 14.67 16.03 10.62
CA HIS A 60 15.04 16.91 9.50
C HIS A 60 14.32 16.56 8.18
N PHE A 61 13.92 15.31 7.99
CA PHE A 61 13.11 14.89 6.84
C PHE A 61 11.75 15.61 6.77
N MET A 62 11.18 16.03 7.91
CA MET A 62 9.89 16.72 7.97
C MET A 62 9.94 18.12 7.34
N TYR A 63 11.12 18.71 7.13
CA TYR A 63 11.24 19.96 6.38
C TYR A 63 10.86 19.80 4.91
N ASN A 64 11.26 18.68 4.29
CA ASN A 64 11.10 18.46 2.86
C ASN A 64 9.77 17.78 2.49
N TYR A 65 9.05 17.25 3.46
CA TYR A 65 7.81 16.49 3.24
C TYR A 65 6.63 17.08 4.00
N LYS A 66 5.45 17.05 3.39
CA LYS A 66 4.15 17.37 4.00
C LYS A 66 3.35 16.08 4.12
N ARG A 67 2.72 15.86 5.27
CA ARG A 67 1.82 14.72 5.46
C ARG A 67 0.42 15.09 4.96
N SER A 68 -0.15 14.27 4.07
CA SER A 68 -1.54 14.35 3.62
C SER A 68 -2.23 13.01 3.93
N GLY A 69 -3.01 12.99 5.01
CA GLY A 69 -3.60 11.77 5.54
C GLY A 69 -2.54 10.71 5.85
N VAL A 70 -2.54 9.62 5.07
CA VAL A 70 -1.62 8.47 5.17
C VAL A 70 -0.32 8.67 4.39
N ARG A 71 -0.29 9.58 3.40
CA ARG A 71 0.86 9.76 2.50
C ARG A 71 1.77 10.90 2.97
N LEU A 72 3.07 10.76 2.67
CA LEU A 72 4.06 11.82 2.75
C LEU A 72 4.33 12.32 1.32
N ILE A 73 4.06 13.60 1.07
CA ILE A 73 4.27 14.26 -0.22
C ILE A 73 5.50 15.16 -0.07
N ARG A 74 6.40 15.11 -1.04
CA ARG A 74 7.59 15.95 -1.04
C ARG A 74 7.21 17.36 -1.52
N LYS A 75 7.63 18.41 -0.81
CA LYS A 75 7.19 19.79 -1.07
C LYS A 75 7.65 20.34 -2.43
N ASP A 76 8.77 19.83 -2.95
CA ASP A 76 9.35 20.19 -4.24
C ASP A 76 8.61 19.59 -5.45
N LYS A 77 7.76 18.58 -5.24
CA LYS A 77 6.98 17.92 -6.29
C LYS A 77 5.49 18.04 -5.99
N GLN A 78 4.78 18.86 -6.76
CA GLN A 78 3.33 18.90 -6.73
C GLN A 78 2.76 17.88 -7.73
N TYR A 79 1.99 16.92 -7.24
CA TYR A 79 1.22 16.00 -8.07
C TYR A 79 -0.25 16.40 -8.04
N GLU A 80 -0.93 16.41 -9.19
CA GLU A 80 -2.36 16.78 -9.29
C GLU A 80 -3.25 15.97 -8.33
N LYS A 81 -2.99 14.66 -8.20
CA LYS A 81 -3.73 13.74 -7.30
C LYS A 81 -3.69 14.12 -5.82
N ASP A 82 -2.75 14.99 -5.44
CA ASP A 82 -2.49 15.39 -4.06
C ASP A 82 -2.95 16.85 -3.80
N MET A 83 -3.47 17.54 -4.82
CA MET A 83 -4.08 18.86 -4.69
C MET A 83 -5.59 18.75 -4.39
N PRO A 84 -6.16 19.71 -3.63
CA PRO A 84 -7.62 19.81 -3.50
C PRO A 84 -8.29 20.01 -4.86
N ALA A 85 -9.50 19.47 -5.01
CA ALA A 85 -10.22 19.47 -6.29
C ALA A 85 -10.44 20.89 -6.86
N GLU A 86 -10.72 21.86 -5.99
CA GLU A 86 -10.90 23.27 -6.34
C GLU A 86 -9.65 23.85 -7.03
N GLU A 87 -8.46 23.58 -6.50
CA GLU A 87 -7.19 24.07 -7.05
C GLU A 87 -6.83 23.41 -8.40
N ILE A 88 -7.33 22.19 -8.65
CA ILE A 88 -7.18 21.49 -9.94
C ILE A 88 -8.09 22.15 -10.98
N GLU A 89 -9.33 22.48 -10.63
CA GLU A 89 -10.26 23.17 -11.53
C GLU A 89 -9.78 24.56 -11.90
N GLU A 90 -9.28 25.35 -10.94
CA GLU A 90 -8.70 26.67 -11.21
C GLU A 90 -7.50 26.61 -12.17
N LYS A 91 -6.60 25.63 -12.00
CA LYS A 91 -5.47 25.44 -12.93
C LYS A 91 -5.94 25.10 -14.34
N LYS A 92 -6.93 24.22 -14.50
CA LYS A 92 -7.49 23.87 -15.82
C LYS A 92 -8.11 25.10 -16.50
N VAL A 93 -8.93 25.85 -15.77
CA VAL A 93 -9.53 27.10 -16.26
C VAL A 93 -8.45 28.08 -16.73
N SER A 94 -7.36 28.26 -15.96
CA SER A 94 -6.25 29.14 -16.35
C SER A 94 -5.48 28.67 -17.60
N MET A 95 -5.41 27.34 -17.85
CA MET A 95 -4.74 26.79 -19.02
C MET A 95 -5.57 26.95 -20.29
N ASP A 96 -6.89 26.88 -20.18
CA ASP A 96 -7.84 26.99 -21.30
C ASP A 96 -8.11 28.44 -21.73
N MET A 97 -7.66 29.43 -20.95
CA MET A 97 -7.77 30.84 -21.35
C MET A 97 -6.78 31.16 -22.47
N PRO A 98 -7.24 31.77 -23.59
CA PRO A 98 -6.35 32.19 -24.66
C PRO A 98 -5.39 33.24 -24.10
N LYS A 99 -4.09 33.02 -24.28
CA LYS A 99 -3.08 34.02 -23.91
C LYS A 99 -3.38 35.30 -24.68
N SER A 100 -3.36 36.44 -23.98
CA SER A 100 -3.55 37.75 -24.59
C SER A 100 -2.56 37.93 -25.74
N GLU A 101 -3.07 38.03 -26.96
CA GLU A 101 -2.25 38.30 -28.13
C GLU A 101 -1.69 39.72 -28.01
N HIS A 102 -0.38 39.86 -28.10
CA HIS A 102 0.26 41.16 -28.07
C HIS A 102 0.14 41.78 -29.47
N ILE A 103 -0.96 42.51 -29.69
CA ILE A 103 -1.20 43.18 -30.97
C ILE A 103 -0.40 44.49 -30.98
N ILE A 104 0.54 44.60 -31.93
CA ILE A 104 1.31 45.82 -32.17
C ILE A 104 0.67 46.52 -33.37
N PHE A 105 0.15 47.72 -33.15
CA PHE A 105 -0.27 48.59 -34.25
C PHE A 105 0.95 49.34 -34.78
N ILE A 106 1.15 49.28 -36.10
CA ILE A 106 2.19 50.00 -36.82
C ILE A 106 1.48 51.01 -37.71
N ASP A 107 1.98 52.25 -37.72
CA ASP A 107 1.48 53.36 -38.55
C ASP A 107 1.79 53.19 -40.04
#